data_AF-A0A5B8UZF6-F1
#
_entry.id   AF-A0A5B8UZF6-F1
#
_cell.length_a   1.000
_cell.length_b   1.000
_cell.length_c   1.000
_cell.angle_alpha   90.00
_cell.angle_beta   90.00
_cell.angle_gamma   90.00
#
_symmetry.space_group_name_H-M   'P 1'
#
loop_
_entity.id
_entity.type
_entity.pdbx_description
1 polymer ?
#
loop_
_entity_poly.entity_id
_entity_poly.type
_entity_poly.pdbx_seq_one_letter_code
_entity_poly.pdbx_strand_id
1 'polypeptide(L)' 'MDALIVYPENKEQLTALKAIMKAMKVTFEQRSEIYPDHVIEGVKESLTQADEGQLIRYAGIKDMLN' A
#
# COMPACT_ATOMS: atom_id res chain seq x y z
N MET A 1 -20.72 1.63 16.61
CA MET A 1 -20.93 1.03 15.28
C MET A 1 -19.58 0.99 14.62
N ASP A 2 -19.19 -0.15 14.09
CA ASP A 2 -17.85 -0.38 13.55
C ASP A 2 -17.82 -0.12 12.05
N ALA A 3 -16.69 0.38 11.55
CA ALA A 3 -16.47 0.57 10.12
C ALA A 3 -15.98 -0.74 9.48
N LEU A 4 -16.45 -1.03 8.27
CA LEU A 4 -15.99 -2.18 7.49
C LEU A 4 -15.00 -1.72 6.42
N ILE A 5 -13.85 -2.40 6.35
CA ILE A 5 -12.86 -2.22 5.28
C ILE A 5 -13.02 -3.39 4.31
N VAL A 6 -13.15 -3.08 3.02
CA VAL A 6 -13.40 -4.08 1.96
C VAL A 6 -12.33 -3.95 0.88
N TYR A 7 -11.74 -5.08 0.48
CA TYR A 7 -10.68 -5.16 -0.53
C TYR A 7 -11.17 -5.92 -1.77
N PRO A 8 -11.76 -5.22 -2.78
CA PRO A 8 -12.14 -5.87 -4.02
C PRO A 8 -10.90 -6.25 -4.85
N GLU A 9 -10.90 -7.46 -5.40
CA GLU A 9 -9.77 -8.01 -6.16
C GLU A 9 -9.75 -7.53 -7.62
N ASN A 10 -10.88 -7.05 -8.14
CA ASN A 10 -11.02 -6.60 -9.52
C ASN A 10 -12.04 -5.46 -9.69
N LYS A 11 -12.07 -4.88 -10.91
CA LYS A 11 -12.93 -3.75 -11.25
C LYS A 11 -14.43 -4.08 -11.18
N GLU A 12 -14.80 -5.32 -11.50
CA GLU A 12 -16.20 -5.76 -11.49
C GLU A 12 -16.73 -5.83 -10.06
N GLN A 13 -15.96 -6.44 -9.14
CA GLN A 13 -16.29 -6.49 -7.72
C GLN A 13 -16.42 -5.09 -7.10
N LEU A 14 -15.49 -4.18 -7.40
CA LEU A 14 -15.57 -2.79 -6.93
C LEU A 14 -16.84 -2.09 -7.42
N THR A 15 -17.21 -2.32 -8.68
CA THR A 15 -18.40 -1.72 -9.29
C THR A 15 -19.68 -2.26 -8.66
N ALA A 16 -19.77 -3.57 -8.47
CA ALA A 16 -20.91 -4.21 -7.81
C ALA A 16 -21.07 -3.72 -6.36
N LEU A 17 -19.97 -3.64 -5.60
CA LEU A 17 -19.98 -3.19 -4.21
C LEU A 17 -20.51 -1.75 -4.10
N LYS A 18 -20.02 -0.84 -4.95
CA LYS A 18 -20.50 0.55 -5.01
C LYS A 18 -21.99 0.64 -5.29
N ALA A 19 -22.50 -0.19 -6.20
CA ALA A 19 -23.92 -0.23 -6.54
C ALA A 19 -24.79 -0.68 -5.36
N ILE A 20 -24.37 -1.74 -4.67
CA ILE A 20 -25.07 -2.27 -3.48
C ILE A 20 -25.07 -1.23 -2.36
N MET A 21 -23.91 -0.66 -2.03
CA MET A 21 -23.79 0.38 -0.98
C MET A 21 -24.69 1.58 -1.28
N LYS A 22 -24.72 2.04 -2.53
CA LYS A 22 -25.58 3.13 -2.98
C LYS A 22 -27.06 2.79 -2.87
N ALA A 23 -27.46 1.58 -3.27
CA ALA A 23 -28.85 1.11 -3.17
C ALA A 23 -29.31 1.03 -1.72
N MET A 24 -28.43 0.62 -0.81
CA MET A 24 -28.69 0.56 0.63
C MET A 24 -28.57 1.91 1.34
N LYS A 25 -28.24 3.00 0.61
CA LYS A 25 -27.97 4.33 1.16
C LYS A 25 -26.88 4.34 2.24
N VAL A 26 -25.91 3.44 2.11
CA VAL A 26 -24.73 3.39 2.97
C VAL A 26 -23.70 4.38 2.44
N THR A 27 -23.25 5.30 3.30
CA THR A 27 -22.14 6.20 2.98
C THR A 27 -20.81 5.44 2.99
N PHE A 28 -19.97 5.66 1.99
CA PHE A 28 -18.67 5.01 1.88
C PHE A 28 -17.60 6.01 1.44
N GLU A 29 -16.37 5.78 1.89
CA GLU A 29 -15.17 6.49 1.46
C GLU A 29 -14.30 5.54 0.65
N GLN A 30 -13.86 5.97 -0.53
CA GLN A 30 -12.81 5.27 -1.25
C GLN A 30 -11.48 5.93 -0.90
N ARG A 31 -10.68 5.28 -0.05
CA ARG A 31 -9.32 5.71 0.22
C ARG A 31 -8.40 5.17 -0.87
N SER A 32 -7.92 6.04 -1.75
CA SER A 32 -6.75 5.73 -2.55
C SER A 32 -5.52 6.18 -1.76
N GLU A 33 -4.79 5.23 -1.20
CA GLU A 33 -3.45 5.51 -0.68
C GLU A 33 -2.52 5.72 -1.88
N ILE A 34 -2.53 6.94 -2.42
CA ILE A 34 -1.54 7.36 -3.39
C ILE A 34 -0.29 7.71 -2.58
N TYR A 35 0.63 6.76 -2.48
CA TYR A 35 1.96 7.04 -1.96
C TYR A 35 2.64 8.05 -2.90
N PRO A 36 3.37 9.06 -2.38
CA PRO A 36 4.17 9.94 -3.23
C PRO A 36 5.13 9.13 -4.11
N ASP A 37 5.37 9.60 -5.34
CA ASP A 37 6.18 8.87 -6.32
C ASP A 37 7.54 8.45 -5.77
N HIS A 38 8.22 9.34 -5.02
CA HIS A 38 9.51 9.07 -4.40
C HIS A 38 9.48 7.90 -3.39
N VAL A 39 8.36 7.64 -2.72
CA VAL A 39 8.21 6.50 -1.81
C VAL A 39 8.12 5.21 -2.62
N ILE A 40 7.33 5.20 -3.70
CA ILE A 40 7.17 4.05 -4.58
C ILE A 40 8.51 3.73 -5.26
N GLU A 41 9.20 4.76 -5.74
CA GLU A 41 10.53 4.65 -6.37
C GLU A 41 11.57 4.12 -5.38
N GLY A 42 11.66 4.69 -4.18
CA GLY A 42 12.61 4.25 -3.16
C GLY A 42 12.38 2.79 -2.72
N VAL A 43 11.12 2.34 -2.63
CA VAL A 43 10.82 0.93 -2.34
C VAL A 43 11.25 0.02 -3.50
N LYS A 44 10.97 0.39 -4.75
CA LYS A 44 11.41 -0.38 -5.92
C LYS A 44 12.92 -0.50 -5.98
N GLU A 45 13.62 0.62 -5.78
CA GLU A 45 15.09 0.66 -5.73
C GLU A 45 15.62 -0.25 -4.61
N SER A 46 15.03 -0.18 -3.42
CA SER A 46 15.43 -1.03 -2.28
C SER A 46 15.25 -2.53 -2.57
N LEU A 47 14.18 -2.90 -3.28
CA LEU A 47 13.96 -4.29 -3.71
C LEU A 47 15.04 -4.74 -4.70
N THR A 48 15.38 -3.90 -5.69
CA THR A 48 16.47 -4.18 -6.63
C THR A 48 17.81 -4.33 -5.92
N GLN A 49 18.15 -3.42 -5.00
CA GLN A 49 19.37 -3.53 -4.19
C GLN A 49 19.41 -4.82 -3.35
N ALA A 50 18.26 -5.25 -2.83
CA ALA A 50 18.16 -6.50 -2.09
C ALA A 50 18.45 -7.72 -2.97
N ASP A 51 17.86 -7.77 -4.17
CA ASP A 51 18.09 -8.85 -5.15
C ASP A 51 19.54 -8.89 -5.63
N GLU A 52 20.17 -7.72 -5.78
CA GLU A 52 21.59 -7.57 -6.14
C GLU A 52 22.55 -7.79 -4.97
N GLY A 53 22.04 -8.03 -3.75
CA GLY A 53 22.84 -8.23 -2.54
C GLY A 53 23.53 -6.96 -2.01
N GLN A 54 23.13 -5.78 -2.47
CA GLN A 54 23.62 -4.46 -2.05
C GLN A 54 22.97 -4.02 -0.72
N LEU A 55 23.00 -4.90 0.29
CA LEU A 55 22.37 -4.66 1.58
C LEU A 55 23.42 -4.40 2.65
N ILE A 56 23.20 -3.35 3.45
CA ILE A 56 23.97 -3.11 4.67
C ILE A 56 23.15 -3.61 5.85
N ARG A 57 23.71 -4.56 6.62
CA ARG A 57 23.08 -4.98 7.88
C ARG A 57 23.04 -3.79 8.83
N TYR A 58 21.95 -3.70 9.61
CA TYR A 58 21.79 -2.65 10.62
C TYR A 58 23.00 -2.53 11.57
N ALA A 59 23.61 -3.65 11.97
CA ALA A 59 24.84 -3.65 12.76
C ALA A 59 25.99 -2.90 12.07
N GLY A 60 26.17 -3.09 10.75
CA GLY A 60 27.19 -2.38 9.97
C GLY A 60 26.96 -0.87 9.91
N ILE A 61 25.71 -0.43 9.87
CA ILE A 61 25.38 1.02 9.95
C ILE A 61 25.75 1.57 11.33
N LYS A 62 25.43 0.84 12.41
CA LYS A 62 25.79 1.24 13.77
C LYS A 62 27.31 1.35 13.95
N ASP A 63 28.07 0.44 13.35
CA ASP A 63 29.54 0.45 13.44
C ASP A 63 30.17 1.59 12.63
N MET A 64 29.52 2.09 11.58
CA MET A 64 29.98 3.24 10.78
C MET A 64 29.72 4.60 11.44
N LEU A 65 28.81 4.66 12.42
CA LEU A 65 28.41 5.89 13.10
C LEU A 65 29.16 6.13 14.44
N ASN A 66 29.95 5.15 14.90
CA ASN A 66 30.80 5.24 16.08
C ASN A 66 32.28 5.36 15.68
#